data_AF-A0A5C8PAP7-F1
#
_entry.id   AF-A0A5C8PAP7-F1
#
_cell.length_a   1.000
_cell.length_b   1.000
_cell.length_c   1.000
_cell.angle_alpha   90.00
_cell.angle_beta   90.00
_cell.angle_gamma   90.00
#
_symmetry.space_group_name_H-M   'P 1'
#
loop_
_entity.id
_entity.type
_entity.pdbx_description
1 polymer ?
#
loop_
_entity_poly.entity_id
_entity_poly.type
_entity_poly.pdbx_seq_one_letter_code
_entity_poly.pdbx_strand_id
1 'polypeptide(L)'
;MLRRRERLVGWSCAWLCGLVVVAALAAGAAPADAEAGLEIGPSRTARVEGRPERFLVCDRPGGAPVLGVVLGRRTVSVPHALDGETVVLDASGCEPPVSARPSVQCSLGRAPGLMHVDVRLADRTRRLGRGIFGERWEYRTLRMRRLSGQDVVSWVDQEVELPPDELFEDRTVRHVDPPRGSAEDACGAGFLVIRSHVRQGAALVLYAFAPTGLEPRAVSEPLGARERWRDVIGIADVVGDGRRRIVEVVEPHQVGRLQVDGIRVGRIEPDASLDGYTSHRFGSVRQGIGALLDVTGDGVADIVVPTSDWKCLAVVTAQRGALREAGRLSCAESPIVDVLAAGLNGDSRDDLVSVRADGTIEAWLR
;
A
#
# COMPACT_ATOMS: atom_id res chain seq x y z
N MET A 1 24.98 -77.00 -37.76
CA MET A 1 23.92 -77.92 -38.24
C MET A 1 23.01 -78.30 -37.10
N LEU A 2 21.75 -78.59 -37.41
CA LEU A 2 20.58 -78.60 -36.53
C LEU A 2 20.53 -79.66 -35.42
N ARG A 3 19.77 -79.29 -34.36
CA ARG A 3 18.78 -80.07 -33.56
C ARG A 3 19.22 -80.93 -32.34
N ARG A 4 18.55 -80.56 -31.22
CA ARG A 4 17.74 -81.35 -30.27
C ARG A 4 18.37 -81.96 -28.98
N ARG A 5 17.70 -81.54 -27.88
CA ARG A 5 17.10 -82.29 -26.74
C ARG A 5 17.91 -82.64 -25.47
N GLU A 6 17.38 -82.07 -24.38
CA GLU A 6 16.96 -82.68 -23.08
C GLU A 6 17.98 -83.18 -22.04
N ARG A 7 17.86 -82.61 -20.81
CA ARG A 7 17.66 -83.23 -19.45
C ARG A 7 18.37 -82.38 -18.37
N LEU A 8 17.64 -81.71 -17.46
CA LEU A 8 17.10 -82.15 -16.15
C LEU A 8 18.15 -82.55 -15.10
N VAL A 9 18.36 -81.70 -14.08
CA VAL A 9 18.46 -81.93 -12.62
C VAL A 9 18.32 -80.53 -11.99
N GLY A 10 17.32 -80.14 -11.19
CA GLY A 10 16.85 -80.67 -9.91
C GLY A 10 17.27 -79.68 -8.82
N TRP A 11 16.32 -79.17 -8.01
CA TRP A 11 16.42 -78.90 -6.56
C TRP A 11 15.11 -78.23 -6.06
N SER A 12 14.31 -79.07 -5.40
CA SER A 12 13.60 -78.90 -4.12
C SER A 12 12.89 -77.58 -3.77
N CYS A 13 11.55 -77.68 -3.67
CA CYS A 13 10.63 -76.81 -2.94
C CYS A 13 10.71 -76.99 -1.41
N ALA A 14 10.52 -75.89 -0.66
CA ALA A 14 9.68 -75.76 0.55
C ALA A 14 9.96 -74.38 1.19
N TRP A 15 9.19 -73.34 0.87
CA TRP A 15 8.08 -72.83 1.70
C TRP A 15 8.49 -72.33 3.10
N LEU A 16 8.59 -71.01 3.23
CA LEU A 16 8.17 -70.29 4.44
C LEU A 16 7.72 -68.88 4.03
N CYS A 17 6.43 -68.64 4.23
CA CYS A 17 5.74 -67.37 4.05
C CYS A 17 6.36 -66.27 4.92
N GLY A 18 6.79 -65.20 4.27
CA GLY A 18 6.94 -63.89 4.89
C GLY A 18 6.35 -62.87 3.94
N LEU A 19 5.14 -62.37 4.26
CA LEU A 19 4.55 -61.22 3.56
C LEU A 19 5.52 -60.04 3.70
N VAL A 20 6.22 -59.69 2.63
CA VAL A 20 6.78 -58.34 2.47
C VAL A 20 5.72 -57.53 1.75
N VAL A 21 5.08 -56.64 2.50
CA VAL A 21 4.28 -55.57 1.92
C VAL A 21 5.24 -54.70 1.11
N VAL A 22 5.16 -54.81 -0.21
CA VAL A 22 5.75 -53.83 -1.12
C VAL A 22 4.86 -52.60 -1.05
N ALA A 23 5.19 -51.67 -0.15
CA ALA A 23 4.66 -50.32 -0.23
C ALA A 23 5.32 -49.66 -1.44
N ALA A 24 4.56 -49.51 -2.52
CA ALA A 24 4.92 -48.64 -3.62
C ALA A 24 5.09 -47.22 -3.03
N LEU A 25 6.33 -46.70 -3.09
CA LEU A 25 6.61 -45.28 -2.92
C LEU A 25 5.99 -44.55 -4.12
N ALA A 26 4.69 -44.27 -4.04
CA ALA A 26 4.11 -43.19 -4.79
C ALA A 26 4.80 -41.90 -4.33
N ALA A 27 5.44 -41.21 -5.27
CA ALA A 27 5.84 -39.83 -5.08
C ALA A 27 4.57 -39.04 -4.74
N GLY A 28 4.35 -38.84 -3.45
CA GLY A 28 3.28 -38.00 -2.94
C GLY A 28 3.51 -36.61 -3.48
N ALA A 29 2.55 -36.14 -4.27
CA ALA A 29 2.38 -34.73 -4.54
C ALA A 29 2.50 -33.98 -3.20
N ALA A 30 3.41 -33.02 -3.14
CA ALA A 30 3.47 -32.09 -2.03
C ALA A 30 2.06 -31.49 -1.83
N PRO A 31 1.58 -31.38 -0.58
CA PRO A 31 0.32 -30.67 -0.36
C PRO A 31 0.48 -29.25 -0.88
N ALA A 32 -0.43 -28.84 -1.77
CA ALA A 32 -0.86 -27.45 -1.82
C ALA A 32 -1.38 -27.12 -0.41
N ASP A 33 -1.12 -25.91 0.06
CA ASP A 33 -1.46 -25.41 1.42
C ASP A 33 -0.33 -25.59 2.45
N ALA A 34 0.83 -25.00 2.18
CA ALA A 34 1.57 -24.35 3.25
C ALA A 34 1.13 -22.89 3.26
N GLU A 35 0.14 -22.54 4.10
CA GLU A 35 -0.03 -21.14 4.52
C GLU A 35 1.33 -20.70 5.07
N ALA A 36 2.01 -19.78 4.37
CA ALA A 36 3.19 -19.18 4.93
C ALA A 36 2.74 -18.45 6.22
N GLY A 37 3.37 -18.79 7.34
CA GLY A 37 2.94 -18.40 8.68
C GLY A 37 2.77 -16.89 8.82
N LEU A 38 1.54 -16.43 8.65
CA LEU A 38 1.15 -15.08 9.02
C LEU A 38 1.11 -15.05 10.56
N GLU A 39 1.86 -14.15 11.18
CA GLU A 39 1.81 -13.93 12.64
C GLU A 39 0.58 -13.10 13.06
N ILE A 40 -0.28 -12.77 12.10
CA ILE A 40 -1.50 -12.03 12.35
C ILE A 40 -2.53 -12.97 12.99
N GLY A 41 -2.81 -12.77 14.28
CA GLY A 41 -3.75 -13.58 15.06
C GLY A 41 -5.20 -13.53 14.55
N PRO A 42 -6.19 -14.10 15.24
CA PRO A 42 -7.58 -14.01 14.79
C PRO A 42 -8.06 -12.55 14.76
N SER A 43 -8.89 -12.21 13.77
CA SER A 43 -9.51 -10.88 13.72
C SER A 43 -10.54 -10.70 14.82
N ARG A 44 -10.59 -9.50 15.39
CA ARG A 44 -11.78 -8.97 16.06
C ARG A 44 -12.73 -8.44 15.00
N THR A 45 -14.03 -8.70 15.17
CA THR A 45 -15.05 -8.31 14.19
C THR A 45 -16.17 -7.54 14.86
N ALA A 46 -16.62 -6.46 14.21
CA ALA A 46 -17.80 -5.70 14.57
C ALA A 46 -18.67 -5.45 13.34
N ARG A 47 -19.96 -5.19 13.56
CA ARG A 47 -20.87 -4.78 12.50
C ARG A 47 -21.47 -3.42 12.85
N VAL A 48 -21.31 -2.45 11.96
CA VAL A 48 -21.92 -1.13 12.09
C VAL A 48 -23.09 -0.98 11.12
N GLU A 49 -24.13 -0.27 11.56
CA GLU A 49 -25.29 0.01 10.72
C GLU A 49 -25.01 1.16 9.73
N GLY A 50 -25.30 0.90 8.46
CA GLY A 50 -25.12 1.86 7.37
C GLY A 50 -24.22 1.30 6.27
N ARG A 51 -23.92 2.13 5.26
CA ARG A 51 -22.99 1.78 4.18
C ARG A 51 -21.66 2.48 4.43
N PRO A 52 -20.59 1.75 4.77
CA PRO A 52 -19.26 2.33 4.90
C PRO A 52 -18.80 2.95 3.59
N GLU A 53 -18.17 4.11 3.68
CA GLU A 53 -17.60 4.81 2.51
C GLU A 53 -16.07 4.75 2.49
N ARG A 54 -15.45 4.93 3.66
CA ARG A 54 -14.00 4.93 3.89
C ARG A 54 -13.71 5.04 5.38
N PHE A 55 -12.45 4.86 5.73
CA PHE A 55 -11.97 5.28 7.04
C PHE A 55 -11.73 6.81 7.10
N LEU A 56 -11.73 7.32 8.33
CA LEU A 56 -11.32 8.66 8.71
C LEU A 56 -10.39 8.53 9.93
N VAL A 57 -9.16 9.00 9.79
CA VAL A 57 -8.23 9.16 10.92
C VAL A 57 -8.40 10.58 11.44
N CYS A 58 -8.73 10.70 12.73
CA CYS A 58 -8.99 11.97 13.37
C CYS A 58 -7.90 12.26 14.40
N ASP A 59 -7.01 13.19 14.08
CA ASP A 59 -6.05 13.72 15.05
C ASP A 59 -6.78 14.51 16.14
N ARG A 60 -6.45 14.26 17.40
CA ARG A 60 -6.99 15.01 18.54
C ARG A 60 -5.86 15.77 19.24
N PRO A 61 -6.03 17.06 19.54
CA PRO A 61 -5.04 17.81 20.31
C PRO A 61 -4.72 17.10 21.63
N GLY A 62 -3.44 16.75 21.84
CA GLY A 62 -2.97 16.12 23.07
C GLY A 62 -3.39 14.66 23.29
N GLY A 63 -3.93 13.97 22.27
CA GLY A 63 -4.34 12.57 22.34
C GLY A 63 -3.88 11.74 21.15
N ALA A 64 -3.98 10.42 21.25
CA ALA A 64 -3.75 9.52 20.12
C ALA A 64 -4.80 9.75 19.02
N PRO A 65 -4.43 9.60 17.74
CA PRO A 65 -5.41 9.67 16.64
C PRO A 65 -6.49 8.62 16.86
N VAL A 66 -7.74 8.97 16.56
CA VAL A 66 -8.87 8.05 16.66
C VAL A 66 -9.30 7.63 15.26
N LEU A 67 -9.36 6.31 15.06
CA LEU A 67 -9.87 5.73 13.83
C LEU A 67 -11.40 5.67 13.84
N GLY A 68 -12.02 6.15 12.76
CA GLY A 68 -13.45 6.02 12.53
C GLY A 68 -13.79 5.56 11.12
N VAL A 69 -15.02 5.06 10.95
CA VAL A 69 -15.62 4.69 9.66
C VAL A 69 -16.69 5.70 9.30
N VAL A 70 -16.60 6.27 8.10
CA VAL A 70 -17.60 7.21 7.56
C VAL A 70 -18.79 6.43 7.01
N LEU A 71 -19.99 6.79 7.48
CA LEU A 71 -21.30 6.20 7.16
C LEU A 71 -22.26 7.34 6.79
N GLY A 72 -22.17 7.85 5.56
CA GLY A 72 -22.92 9.03 5.12
C GLY A 72 -22.57 10.27 5.95
N ARG A 73 -23.51 10.74 6.79
CA ARG A 73 -23.33 11.94 7.63
C ARG A 73 -22.74 11.66 9.02
N ARG A 74 -22.52 10.40 9.36
CA ARG A 74 -22.02 9.98 10.68
C ARG A 74 -20.64 9.33 10.51
N THR A 75 -19.81 9.44 11.54
CA THR A 75 -18.56 8.69 11.62
C THR A 75 -18.60 7.87 12.91
N VAL A 76 -18.33 6.57 12.86
CA VAL A 76 -18.34 5.69 14.04
C VAL A 76 -16.92 5.29 14.41
N SER A 77 -16.58 5.35 15.70
CA SER A 77 -15.26 4.95 16.21
C SER A 77 -15.02 3.46 16.05
N VAL A 78 -13.89 3.09 15.43
CA VAL A 78 -13.50 1.69 15.23
C VAL A 78 -13.18 0.98 16.55
N PRO A 79 -12.31 1.51 17.44
CA PRO A 79 -12.02 0.85 18.72
C PRO A 79 -13.28 0.53 19.52
N HIS A 80 -14.18 1.51 19.70
CA HIS A 80 -15.43 1.31 20.43
C HIS A 80 -16.33 0.28 19.75
N ALA A 81 -16.45 0.31 18.41
CA ALA A 81 -17.25 -0.66 17.68
C ALA A 81 -16.75 -2.10 17.89
N LEU A 82 -15.43 -2.30 17.93
CA LEU A 82 -14.82 -3.60 18.21
C LEU A 82 -15.08 -4.08 19.65
N ASP A 83 -15.32 -3.16 20.58
CA ASP A 83 -15.71 -3.45 21.98
C ASP A 83 -17.24 -3.61 22.15
N GLY A 84 -18.02 -3.52 21.07
CA GLY A 84 -19.48 -3.66 21.08
C GLY A 84 -20.24 -2.36 21.35
N GLU A 85 -19.55 -1.21 21.36
CA GLU A 85 -20.12 0.11 21.61
C GLU A 85 -20.18 0.97 20.34
N THR A 86 -21.25 1.72 20.15
CA THR A 86 -21.33 2.68 19.04
C THR A 86 -21.09 4.10 19.53
N VAL A 87 -19.90 4.62 19.25
CA VAL A 87 -19.55 6.03 19.53
C VAL A 87 -19.47 6.81 18.22
N VAL A 88 -20.31 7.83 18.09
CA VAL A 88 -20.29 8.75 16.93
C VAL A 88 -19.23 9.82 17.16
N LEU A 89 -18.30 9.94 16.21
CA LEU A 89 -17.26 10.96 16.21
C LEU A 89 -17.76 12.25 15.56
N ASP A 90 -17.41 13.39 16.17
CA ASP A 90 -17.52 14.69 15.51
C ASP A 90 -16.43 14.83 14.45
N ALA A 91 -16.80 14.54 13.21
CA ALA A 91 -15.89 14.61 12.07
C ALA A 91 -15.59 16.06 11.63
N SER A 92 -16.26 17.08 12.18
CA SER A 92 -16.03 18.48 11.80
C SER A 92 -14.66 19.00 12.24
N GLY A 93 -14.11 18.43 13.33
CA GLY A 93 -12.73 18.68 13.78
C GLY A 93 -11.68 17.82 13.09
N CYS A 94 -12.10 16.81 12.30
CA CYS A 94 -11.16 15.98 11.55
C CYS A 94 -10.74 16.71 10.27
N GLU A 95 -9.45 16.69 9.97
CA GLU A 95 -8.80 17.37 8.86
C GLU A 95 -9.56 17.12 7.50
N PRO A 96 -9.97 18.16 6.74
CA PRO A 96 -10.66 18.07 5.44
C PRO A 96 -9.75 17.46 4.36
N PRO A 97 -10.31 17.05 3.20
CA PRO A 97 -9.60 16.27 2.18
C PRO A 97 -8.26 16.90 1.76
N VAL A 98 -7.27 16.00 1.72
CA VAL A 98 -5.80 16.12 1.68
C VAL A 98 -5.20 17.25 0.83
N SER A 99 -5.90 17.73 -0.18
CA SER A 99 -5.32 18.57 -1.22
C SER A 99 -5.57 20.08 -1.06
N ALA A 100 -6.27 20.52 0.00
CA ALA A 100 -6.38 21.94 0.36
C ALA A 100 -5.54 22.34 1.58
N ARG A 101 -5.05 21.36 2.35
CA ARG A 101 -4.17 21.54 3.50
C ARG A 101 -2.75 21.07 3.17
N PRO A 102 -1.76 21.39 4.01
CA PRO A 102 -0.44 20.80 3.92
C PRO A 102 -0.55 19.27 3.90
N SER A 103 -0.23 18.64 2.77
CA SER A 103 -0.26 17.18 2.68
C SER A 103 0.97 16.54 3.31
N VAL A 104 2.05 17.30 3.46
CA VAL A 104 3.23 16.94 4.24
C VAL A 104 3.68 18.17 5.02
N GLN A 105 3.85 18.02 6.33
CA GLN A 105 4.56 18.97 7.18
C GLN A 105 5.80 18.27 7.73
N CYS A 106 6.96 18.86 7.48
CA CYS A 106 8.24 18.32 7.94
C CYS A 106 9.19 19.44 8.37
N SER A 107 10.25 19.08 9.09
CA SER A 107 11.25 20.02 9.57
C SER A 107 12.62 19.82 8.90
N LEU A 108 13.34 20.90 8.63
CA LEU A 108 14.72 20.88 8.12
C LEU A 108 15.69 21.45 9.16
N GLY A 109 16.83 20.77 9.37
CA GLY A 109 17.99 21.26 10.12
C GLY A 109 18.24 20.64 11.50
N ARG A 110 19.50 20.69 11.96
CA ARG A 110 19.94 20.26 13.32
C ARG A 110 20.36 21.42 14.26
N ALA A 111 20.47 22.68 13.82
CA ALA A 111 20.72 23.91 14.62
C ALA A 111 20.72 25.21 13.75
N PRO A 112 20.76 26.45 14.32
CA PRO A 112 20.09 26.89 15.54
C PRO A 112 18.61 27.27 15.30
N GLY A 113 18.11 27.19 14.06
CA GLY A 113 16.72 27.47 13.72
C GLY A 113 16.04 26.26 13.09
N LEU A 114 14.87 25.87 13.61
CA LEU A 114 13.99 24.91 12.96
C LEU A 114 13.32 25.58 11.75
N MET A 115 13.29 24.89 10.62
CA MET A 115 12.50 25.29 9.46
C MET A 115 11.38 24.29 9.20
N HIS A 116 10.13 24.75 9.14
CA HIS A 116 9.00 23.90 8.76
C HIS A 116 8.70 24.06 7.28
N VAL A 117 8.37 22.96 6.61
CA VAL A 117 7.96 22.99 5.22
C VAL A 117 6.58 22.36 5.07
N ASP A 118 5.69 23.10 4.43
CA ASP A 118 4.40 22.63 3.91
C ASP A 118 4.56 22.36 2.41
N VAL A 119 4.19 21.16 1.96
CA VAL A 119 4.08 20.81 0.54
C VAL A 119 2.68 20.31 0.20
N ARG A 120 2.08 20.88 -0.86
CA ARG A 120 0.71 20.55 -1.29
C ARG A 120 0.45 20.75 -2.78
N LEU A 121 -0.51 19.99 -3.29
CA LEU A 121 -1.07 20.16 -4.63
C LEU A 121 -2.03 21.36 -4.65
N ALA A 122 -2.01 22.14 -5.72
CA ALA A 122 -2.77 23.37 -5.83
C ALA A 122 -3.19 23.67 -7.28
N ASP A 123 -4.12 24.63 -7.37
CA ASP A 123 -4.71 25.15 -8.60
C ASP A 123 -5.39 24.09 -9.47
N ARG A 124 -6.73 24.14 -9.48
CA ARG A 124 -7.53 23.18 -10.26
C ARG A 124 -7.36 23.40 -11.75
N THR A 125 -7.29 22.32 -12.50
CA THR A 125 -7.29 22.30 -13.96
C THR A 125 -8.21 21.19 -14.49
N ARG A 126 -8.46 21.19 -15.79
CA ARG A 126 -9.21 20.12 -16.47
C ARG A 126 -8.46 19.75 -17.75
N ARG A 127 -7.68 18.66 -17.69
CA ARG A 127 -6.78 18.28 -18.81
C ARG A 127 -7.06 16.87 -19.35
N LEU A 128 -7.32 15.88 -18.48
CA LEU A 128 -7.61 14.48 -18.89
C LEU A 128 -9.12 14.19 -18.97
N GLY A 129 -9.94 14.78 -18.09
CA GLY A 129 -11.41 14.77 -18.18
C GLY A 129 -12.11 13.45 -17.79
N ARG A 130 -11.35 12.38 -17.54
CA ARG A 130 -11.86 11.07 -17.09
C ARG A 130 -12.37 11.11 -15.64
N GLY A 131 -11.74 11.92 -14.80
CA GLY A 131 -12.15 12.15 -13.41
C GLY A 131 -12.10 10.88 -12.56
N ILE A 132 -10.89 10.29 -12.42
CA ILE A 132 -10.70 9.07 -11.64
C ILE A 132 -11.19 9.21 -10.18
N PHE A 133 -11.19 10.43 -9.64
CA PHE A 133 -11.67 10.77 -8.29
C PHE A 133 -13.15 11.22 -8.26
N GLY A 134 -13.92 10.91 -9.30
CA GLY A 134 -15.33 11.28 -9.45
C GLY A 134 -15.55 12.72 -9.91
N GLU A 135 -14.62 13.61 -9.58
CA GLU A 135 -14.58 14.98 -10.09
C GLU A 135 -13.77 15.08 -11.39
N ARG A 136 -14.23 15.91 -12.33
CA ARG A 136 -13.53 16.14 -13.63
C ARG A 136 -12.53 17.29 -13.55
N TRP A 137 -11.78 17.38 -12.46
CA TRP A 137 -10.72 18.36 -12.29
C TRP A 137 -9.54 17.72 -11.56
N GLU A 138 -8.35 18.22 -11.85
CA GLU A 138 -7.08 17.75 -11.29
C GLU A 138 -6.23 18.97 -10.85
N TYR A 139 -5.00 18.75 -10.37
CA TYR A 139 -4.10 19.84 -9.94
C TYR A 139 -3.04 20.15 -11.00
N ARG A 140 -2.58 21.41 -11.08
CA ARG A 140 -1.49 21.82 -12.00
C ARG A 140 -0.24 22.35 -11.31
N THR A 141 -0.31 22.60 -10.00
CA THR A 141 0.77 23.24 -9.25
C THR A 141 1.14 22.39 -8.02
N LEU A 142 2.43 22.23 -7.75
CA LEU A 142 2.94 21.78 -6.46
C LEU A 142 3.47 23.01 -5.73
N ARG A 143 2.85 23.38 -4.62
CA ARG A 143 3.26 24.53 -3.79
C ARG A 143 4.06 24.06 -2.61
N MET A 144 5.10 24.81 -2.29
CA MET A 144 5.91 24.62 -1.10
C MET A 144 6.01 25.93 -0.35
N ARG A 145 5.73 25.88 0.95
CA ARG A 145 5.85 27.00 1.87
C ARG A 145 6.88 26.67 2.93
N ARG A 146 7.98 27.43 2.97
CA ARG A 146 9.02 27.30 3.99
C ARG A 146 8.79 28.35 5.09
N LEU A 147 8.69 27.90 6.33
CA LEU A 147 8.70 28.72 7.54
C LEU A 147 10.07 28.61 8.19
N SER A 148 10.74 29.72 8.44
CA SER A 148 12.01 29.75 9.16
C SER A 148 11.96 30.74 10.32
N GLY A 149 12.53 30.33 11.46
CA GLY A 149 12.75 31.15 12.66
C GLY A 149 11.96 30.70 13.89
N GLN A 150 12.54 30.87 15.08
CA GLN A 150 11.87 30.61 16.37
C GLN A 150 11.05 31.82 16.86
N ASP A 151 11.58 33.04 16.70
CA ASP A 151 10.96 34.29 17.20
C ASP A 151 10.41 35.21 16.10
N VAL A 152 10.86 35.03 14.86
CA VAL A 152 10.38 35.77 13.67
C VAL A 152 10.13 34.76 12.56
N VAL A 153 8.86 34.60 12.19
CA VAL A 153 8.46 33.68 11.13
C VAL A 153 8.61 34.37 9.77
N SER A 154 9.60 33.94 9.00
CA SER A 154 9.72 34.30 7.58
C SER A 154 9.12 33.21 6.69
N TRP A 155 8.45 33.62 5.61
CA TRP A 155 7.79 32.72 4.67
C TRP A 155 8.43 32.83 3.29
N VAL A 156 8.74 31.70 2.68
CA VAL A 156 9.11 31.63 1.27
C VAL A 156 8.18 30.64 0.57
N ASP A 157 7.34 31.18 -0.31
CA ASP A 157 6.49 30.38 -1.20
C ASP A 157 7.28 30.08 -2.49
N GLN A 158 7.28 28.83 -2.91
CA GLN A 158 7.77 28.41 -4.21
C GLN A 158 6.79 27.44 -4.84
N GLU A 159 6.83 27.35 -6.16
CA GLU A 159 5.84 26.59 -6.92
C GLU A 159 6.52 25.83 -8.06
N VAL A 160 6.05 24.61 -8.30
CA VAL A 160 6.28 23.89 -9.55
C VAL A 160 4.98 23.91 -10.33
N GLU A 161 4.92 24.72 -11.39
CA GLU A 161 3.80 24.74 -12.32
C GLU A 161 4.05 23.76 -13.48
N LEU A 162 3.08 22.89 -13.73
CA LEU A 162 3.16 21.92 -14.81
C LEU A 162 2.75 22.51 -16.17
N PRO A 163 3.43 22.11 -17.27
CA PRO A 163 3.08 22.56 -18.61
C PRO A 163 1.65 22.15 -18.99
N PRO A 164 1.04 22.79 -20.02
CA PRO A 164 -0.38 22.58 -20.38
C PRO A 164 -0.80 21.13 -20.67
N ASP A 165 0.13 20.25 -21.00
CA ASP A 165 -0.07 18.84 -21.35
C ASP A 165 0.24 17.86 -20.21
N GLU A 166 0.56 18.34 -19.01
CA GLU A 166 0.74 17.53 -17.81
C GLU A 166 -0.27 17.87 -16.73
N LEU A 167 -0.39 17.10 -15.65
CA LEU A 167 -1.17 17.43 -14.47
C LEU A 167 -0.77 16.53 -13.31
N PHE A 168 -1.06 16.93 -12.09
CA PHE A 168 -1.00 16.03 -10.94
C PHE A 168 -2.34 15.29 -10.84
N GLU A 169 -2.30 14.00 -11.17
CA GLU A 169 -3.43 13.08 -11.03
C GLU A 169 -3.31 12.35 -9.68
N ASP A 170 -3.23 13.16 -8.62
CA ASP A 170 -2.99 12.77 -7.24
C ASP A 170 -3.80 13.70 -6.31
N ARG A 171 -4.06 13.27 -5.08
CA ARG A 171 -4.65 14.12 -4.03
C ARG A 171 -3.75 14.22 -2.81
N THR A 172 -2.69 13.42 -2.73
CA THR A 172 -1.80 13.34 -1.57
C THR A 172 -0.35 13.46 -2.01
N VAL A 173 0.37 14.45 -1.48
CA VAL A 173 1.83 14.45 -1.55
C VAL A 173 2.34 13.46 -0.50
N ARG A 174 3.10 12.45 -0.91
CA ARG A 174 3.64 11.44 0.00
C ARG A 174 5.06 11.80 0.38
N HIS A 175 5.36 11.79 1.66
CA HIS A 175 6.72 12.03 2.15
C HIS A 175 7.55 10.74 2.03
N VAL A 176 8.78 10.87 1.52
CA VAL A 176 9.71 9.75 1.39
C VAL A 176 10.83 9.95 2.40
N ASP A 177 10.90 9.08 3.40
CA ASP A 177 11.99 9.07 4.37
C ASP A 177 13.32 8.69 3.72
N PRO A 178 14.45 9.18 4.26
CA PRO A 178 15.75 8.83 3.74
C PRO A 178 16.12 7.40 4.20
N PRO A 179 17.11 6.75 3.56
CA PRO A 179 17.57 5.43 3.99
C PRO A 179 18.03 5.45 5.46
N ARG A 180 17.79 4.35 6.18
CA ARG A 180 18.24 4.23 7.59
C ARG A 180 19.73 4.56 7.71
N GLY A 181 20.09 5.40 8.69
CA GLY A 181 21.47 5.80 8.96
C GLY A 181 21.97 7.02 8.18
N SER A 182 21.16 7.62 7.30
CA SER A 182 21.46 8.97 6.79
C SER A 182 21.35 10.00 7.90
N ALA A 183 22.02 11.15 7.75
CA ALA A 183 21.73 12.31 8.60
C ALA A 183 20.23 12.61 8.52
N GLU A 184 19.54 12.49 9.66
CA GLU A 184 18.10 12.74 9.77
C GLU A 184 17.85 14.25 9.62
N ASP A 185 17.52 14.67 8.41
CA ASP A 185 16.70 15.85 8.19
C ASP A 185 15.25 15.37 8.15
N ALA A 186 14.35 15.98 8.94
CA ALA A 186 12.97 15.48 9.07
C ALA A 186 12.13 15.63 7.78
N CYS A 187 12.66 16.27 6.73
CA CYS A 187 12.04 16.30 5.40
C CYS A 187 12.51 15.20 4.44
N GLY A 188 13.28 14.23 4.90
CA GLY A 188 13.53 12.97 4.19
C GLY A 188 14.19 13.10 2.82
N ALA A 189 14.07 12.06 1.99
CA ALA A 189 14.58 12.00 0.63
C ALA A 189 13.79 12.84 -0.38
N GLY A 190 12.51 13.14 -0.11
CA GLY A 190 11.69 14.01 -0.95
C GLY A 190 10.18 13.80 -0.82
N PHE A 191 9.45 14.33 -1.81
CA PHE A 191 7.99 14.37 -1.90
C PHE A 191 7.53 13.68 -3.18
N LEU A 192 6.85 12.54 -3.04
CA LEU A 192 6.35 11.73 -4.13
C LEU A 192 4.93 12.16 -4.52
N VAL A 193 4.70 12.33 -5.82
CA VAL A 193 3.39 12.62 -6.43
C VAL A 193 3.20 11.83 -7.72
N ILE A 194 1.95 11.66 -8.13
CA ILE A 194 1.57 11.12 -9.44
C ILE A 194 1.38 12.28 -10.43
N ARG A 195 2.23 12.34 -11.46
CA ARG A 195 2.17 13.31 -12.55
C ARG A 195 1.80 12.61 -13.85
N SER A 196 0.69 13.01 -14.46
CA SER A 196 0.20 12.45 -15.71
C SER A 196 0.45 13.39 -16.89
N HIS A 197 0.87 12.83 -18.02
CA HIS A 197 0.90 13.53 -19.30
C HIS A 197 -0.33 13.12 -20.14
N VAL A 198 -1.02 14.07 -20.77
CA VAL A 198 -2.33 13.86 -21.43
C VAL A 198 -2.31 12.82 -22.57
N ARG A 199 -1.13 12.51 -23.13
CA ARG A 199 -0.96 11.43 -24.14
C ARG A 199 -0.23 10.19 -23.63
N GLN A 200 0.55 10.30 -22.54
CA GLN A 200 1.50 9.25 -22.12
C GLN A 200 1.09 8.59 -20.79
N GLY A 201 0.10 9.13 -20.10
CA GLY A 201 -0.39 8.58 -18.84
C GLY A 201 0.45 9.00 -17.64
N ALA A 202 0.18 8.35 -16.51
CA ALA A 202 0.79 8.66 -15.22
C ALA A 202 2.24 8.19 -15.11
N ALA A 203 3.07 9.02 -14.48
CA ALA A 203 4.40 8.73 -13.99
C ALA A 203 4.49 9.11 -12.50
N LEU A 204 5.36 8.42 -11.78
CA LEU A 204 5.77 8.81 -10.43
C LEU A 204 6.87 9.88 -10.53
N VAL A 205 6.77 10.92 -9.69
CA VAL A 205 7.80 11.96 -9.59
C VAL A 205 8.14 12.19 -8.13
N LEU A 206 9.41 12.00 -7.80
CA LEU A 206 9.97 12.38 -6.51
C LEU A 206 10.59 13.77 -6.63
N TYR A 207 9.96 14.78 -6.04
CA TYR A 207 10.54 16.11 -5.89
C TYR A 207 11.43 16.17 -4.65
N ALA A 208 12.54 16.89 -4.71
CA ALA A 208 13.38 17.15 -3.54
C ALA A 208 13.83 18.61 -3.52
N PHE A 209 14.32 19.06 -2.36
CA PHE A 209 14.89 20.39 -2.24
C PHE A 209 16.19 20.50 -3.02
N ALA A 210 16.29 21.56 -3.80
CA ALA A 210 17.45 22.05 -4.53
C ALA A 210 17.67 23.54 -4.19
N PRO A 211 18.83 24.12 -4.53
CA PRO A 211 19.13 25.54 -4.28
C PRO A 211 18.09 26.51 -4.87
N THR A 212 17.53 26.14 -6.02
CA THR A 212 16.55 26.88 -6.85
C THR A 212 15.10 26.59 -6.47
N GLY A 213 14.84 25.50 -5.73
CA GLY A 213 13.53 25.18 -5.20
C GLY A 213 13.23 23.69 -5.15
N LEU A 214 11.97 23.30 -5.38
CA LEU A 214 11.64 21.88 -5.57
C LEU A 214 11.99 21.47 -7.00
N GLU A 215 12.82 20.44 -7.14
CA GLU A 215 13.20 19.89 -8.44
C GLU A 215 12.93 18.37 -8.49
N PRO A 216 12.59 17.80 -9.67
CA PRO A 216 12.49 16.36 -9.84
C PRO A 216 13.84 15.69 -9.56
N ARG A 217 13.88 14.86 -8.52
CA ARG A 217 15.05 14.07 -8.12
C ARG A 217 15.10 12.71 -8.80
N ALA A 218 13.92 12.13 -9.04
CA ALA A 218 13.72 10.88 -9.74
C ALA A 218 12.32 10.84 -10.39
N VAL A 219 12.22 10.22 -11.56
CA VAL A 219 10.98 10.10 -12.34
C VAL A 219 10.84 8.67 -12.87
N SER A 220 9.64 8.11 -12.85
CA SER A 220 9.38 6.84 -13.55
C SER A 220 9.08 7.08 -15.02
N GLU A 221 9.23 6.05 -15.85
CA GLU A 221 8.61 6.08 -17.18
C GLU A 221 7.09 6.26 -17.04
N PRO A 222 6.45 7.08 -17.91
CA PRO A 222 5.00 7.12 -18.02
C PRO A 222 4.42 5.76 -18.43
N LEU A 223 3.14 5.52 -18.14
CA LEU A 223 2.45 4.27 -18.49
C LEU A 223 2.22 4.04 -20.01
N GLY A 224 2.72 4.94 -20.85
CA GLY A 224 2.78 4.79 -22.29
C GLY A 224 1.47 5.06 -23.05
N ALA A 225 0.39 5.43 -22.36
CA ALA A 225 -0.88 5.75 -23.00
C ALA A 225 -1.72 6.73 -22.18
N ARG A 226 -2.57 7.51 -22.88
CA ARG A 226 -3.55 8.41 -22.29
C ARG A 226 -4.41 7.68 -21.26
N GLU A 227 -4.73 8.37 -20.16
CA GLU A 227 -5.66 7.91 -19.11
C GLU A 227 -5.26 6.62 -18.38
N ARG A 228 -4.06 6.09 -18.63
CA ARG A 228 -3.44 5.09 -17.77
C ARG A 228 -2.96 5.75 -16.50
N TRP A 229 -3.37 5.19 -15.38
CA TRP A 229 -3.13 5.72 -14.06
C TRP A 229 -2.59 4.63 -13.12
N ARG A 230 -1.93 5.07 -12.06
CA ARG A 230 -1.30 4.23 -11.03
C ARG A 230 -1.62 4.84 -9.68
N ASP A 231 -1.76 4.00 -8.67
CA ASP A 231 -2.14 4.43 -7.33
C ASP A 231 -1.15 3.91 -6.30
N VAL A 232 -0.61 4.80 -5.49
CA VAL A 232 0.42 4.46 -4.51
C VAL A 232 -0.24 4.10 -3.18
N ILE A 233 -0.03 2.85 -2.76
CA ILE A 233 -0.42 2.33 -1.44
C ILE A 233 0.42 2.99 -0.35
N GLY A 234 1.75 2.99 -0.54
CA GLY A 234 2.66 3.54 0.46
C GLY A 234 4.13 3.33 0.11
N ILE A 235 5.00 3.59 1.09
CA ILE A 235 6.46 3.52 0.95
C ILE A 235 7.05 2.83 2.17
N ALA A 236 7.66 1.65 1.97
CA ALA A 236 8.25 0.86 3.06
C ALA A 236 9.43 0.02 2.56
N ASP A 237 10.26 -0.47 3.48
CA ASP A 237 11.23 -1.52 3.17
C ASP A 237 10.51 -2.86 3.14
N VAL A 238 10.06 -3.24 1.93
CA VAL A 238 9.31 -4.48 1.69
C VAL A 238 10.18 -5.65 1.23
N VAL A 239 11.50 -5.41 1.07
CA VAL A 239 12.46 -6.42 0.60
C VAL A 239 13.52 -6.76 1.66
N GLY A 240 13.59 -6.00 2.75
CA GLY A 240 14.48 -6.23 3.90
C GLY A 240 15.91 -5.74 3.69
N ASP A 241 16.16 -4.83 2.74
CA ASP A 241 17.51 -4.33 2.40
C ASP A 241 17.83 -2.97 3.05
N GLY A 242 16.94 -2.47 3.90
CA GLY A 242 17.04 -1.17 4.57
C GLY A 242 16.66 0.02 3.69
N ARG A 243 16.36 -0.20 2.39
CA ARG A 243 15.94 0.86 1.46
C ARG A 243 14.45 0.71 1.20
N ARG A 244 13.73 1.82 1.34
CA ARG A 244 12.30 1.82 1.07
C ARG A 244 12.00 1.77 -0.43
N ARG A 245 10.92 1.09 -0.77
CA ARG A 245 10.35 0.99 -2.10
C ARG A 245 9.00 1.68 -2.14
N ILE A 246 8.63 2.18 -3.32
CA ILE A 246 7.28 2.65 -3.57
C ILE A 246 6.43 1.42 -3.88
N VAL A 247 5.30 1.27 -3.20
CA VAL A 247 4.36 0.19 -3.46
C VAL A 247 3.11 0.77 -4.09
N GLU A 248 2.78 0.32 -5.29
CA GLU A 248 1.66 0.85 -6.07
C GLU A 248 0.85 -0.26 -6.75
N VAL A 249 -0.36 0.10 -7.18
CA VAL A 249 -1.12 -0.68 -8.15
C VAL A 249 -1.22 0.12 -9.44
N VAL A 250 -0.62 -0.41 -10.51
CA VAL A 250 -0.72 0.13 -11.87
C VAL A 250 -2.03 -0.32 -12.52
N GLU A 251 -2.73 0.62 -13.14
CA GLU A 251 -4.04 0.44 -13.79
C GLU A 251 -5.03 -0.30 -12.87
N PRO A 252 -5.33 0.21 -11.65
CA PRO A 252 -6.11 -0.50 -10.62
C PRO A 252 -7.56 -0.81 -11.01
N HIS A 253 -8.06 -0.22 -12.10
CA HIS A 253 -9.41 -0.45 -12.64
C HIS A 253 -9.45 -1.42 -13.82
N GLN A 254 -8.29 -1.90 -14.29
CA GLN A 254 -8.17 -2.69 -15.51
C GLN A 254 -7.24 -3.87 -15.32
N VAL A 255 -5.94 -3.62 -15.17
CA VAL A 255 -4.92 -4.66 -15.04
C VAL A 255 -4.75 -5.08 -13.58
N GLY A 256 -4.67 -4.10 -12.68
CA GLY A 256 -4.50 -4.40 -11.26
C GLY A 256 -3.12 -4.97 -10.94
N ARG A 257 -2.07 -4.38 -11.52
CA ARG A 257 -0.69 -4.82 -11.31
C ARG A 257 -0.13 -4.22 -10.03
N LEU A 258 0.01 -5.03 -8.98
CA LEU A 258 0.82 -4.64 -7.84
C LEU A 258 2.28 -4.55 -8.28
N GLN A 259 2.93 -3.42 -7.98
CA GLN A 259 4.29 -3.15 -8.38
C GLN A 259 5.07 -2.55 -7.21
N VAL A 260 6.32 -2.99 -7.09
CA VAL A 260 7.29 -2.44 -6.14
C VAL A 260 8.39 -1.75 -6.94
N ASP A 261 8.57 -0.46 -6.70
CA ASP A 261 9.53 0.37 -7.43
C ASP A 261 10.71 0.82 -6.56
N GLY A 262 11.91 0.64 -7.10
CA GLY A 262 13.16 1.14 -6.55
C GLY A 262 13.41 2.60 -6.93
N ILE A 263 13.78 3.41 -5.94
CA ILE A 263 14.24 4.79 -6.16
C ILE A 263 15.74 4.78 -6.41
N ARG A 264 16.16 5.16 -7.61
CA ARG A 264 17.57 5.29 -8.03
C ARG A 264 17.88 6.73 -8.39
N VAL A 265 19.15 7.03 -8.64
CA VAL A 265 19.56 8.38 -9.06
C VAL A 265 18.87 8.73 -10.39
N GLY A 266 17.99 9.73 -10.35
CA GLY A 266 17.29 10.26 -11.53
C GLY A 266 16.09 9.45 -12.00
N ARG A 267 15.84 8.24 -11.46
CA ARG A 267 14.80 7.35 -11.99
C ARG A 267 14.11 6.51 -10.91
N ILE A 268 12.85 6.19 -11.16
CA ILE A 268 12.05 5.23 -10.40
C ILE A 268 11.77 4.07 -11.36
N GLU A 269 12.21 2.86 -11.00
CA GLU A 269 12.09 1.69 -11.88
C GLU A 269 11.50 0.49 -11.11
N PRO A 270 10.70 -0.34 -11.78
CA PRO A 270 10.11 -1.52 -11.16
C PRO A 270 11.19 -2.54 -10.79
N ASP A 271 11.13 -3.02 -9.56
CA ASP A 271 11.96 -4.13 -9.07
C ASP A 271 11.22 -5.46 -9.22
N ALA A 272 9.92 -5.49 -8.93
CA ALA A 272 9.06 -6.67 -9.06
C ALA A 272 7.59 -6.28 -9.23
N SER A 273 6.79 -7.17 -9.82
CA SER A 273 5.34 -6.98 -9.96
C SER A 273 4.56 -8.30 -9.94
N LEU A 274 3.27 -8.20 -9.64
CA LEU A 274 2.30 -9.30 -9.65
C LEU A 274 0.90 -8.74 -9.95
N ASP A 275 0.19 -9.35 -10.89
CA ASP A 275 -1.15 -8.90 -11.29
C ASP A 275 -2.24 -9.53 -10.39
N GLY A 276 -3.46 -8.98 -10.44
CA GLY A 276 -4.64 -9.54 -9.74
C GLY A 276 -5.11 -8.76 -8.50
N TYR A 277 -4.65 -7.52 -8.33
CA TYR A 277 -4.94 -6.68 -7.17
C TYR A 277 -5.61 -5.36 -7.55
N THR A 278 -6.03 -4.58 -6.57
CA THR A 278 -6.59 -3.24 -6.77
C THR A 278 -6.43 -2.41 -5.52
N SER A 279 -6.23 -1.11 -5.68
CA SER A 279 -6.12 -0.16 -4.56
C SER A 279 -7.04 1.04 -4.69
N HIS A 280 -7.87 1.09 -5.75
CA HIS A 280 -8.68 2.27 -6.03
C HIS A 280 -10.00 1.92 -6.68
N ARG A 281 -11.10 2.46 -6.13
CA ARG A 281 -12.40 2.44 -6.79
C ARG A 281 -12.52 3.64 -7.71
N PHE A 282 -12.80 3.39 -8.99
CA PHE A 282 -13.07 4.47 -9.93
C PHE A 282 -14.20 5.38 -9.40
N GLY A 283 -13.95 6.69 -9.38
CA GLY A 283 -14.88 7.67 -8.85
C GLY A 283 -14.69 8.00 -7.36
N SER A 284 -13.89 7.22 -6.61
CA SER A 284 -13.62 7.47 -5.20
C SER A 284 -12.53 8.53 -5.02
N VAL A 285 -12.61 9.33 -3.97
CA VAL A 285 -11.51 10.24 -3.58
C VAL A 285 -10.43 9.53 -2.74
N ARG A 286 -10.70 8.31 -2.28
CA ARG A 286 -9.79 7.50 -1.45
C ARG A 286 -8.80 6.76 -2.35
N GLN A 287 -7.58 7.30 -2.40
CA GLN A 287 -6.39 6.70 -3.02
C GLN A 287 -5.68 5.73 -2.08
N GLY A 288 -4.92 4.78 -2.59
CA GLY A 288 -4.00 3.95 -1.81
C GLY A 288 -4.72 3.03 -0.83
N ILE A 289 -5.80 2.37 -1.26
CA ILE A 289 -6.44 1.33 -0.44
C ILE A 289 -5.47 0.13 -0.40
N GLY A 290 -4.88 -0.05 0.77
CA GLY A 290 -3.84 -1.04 1.04
C GLY A 290 -3.15 -0.71 2.36
N ALA A 291 -2.33 -1.61 2.87
CA ALA A 291 -1.55 -1.41 4.06
C ALA A 291 -0.15 -2.04 3.91
N LEU A 292 0.85 -1.39 4.53
CA LEU A 292 2.23 -1.88 4.58
C LEU A 292 2.59 -2.12 6.04
N LEU A 293 2.75 -3.39 6.43
CA LEU A 293 3.06 -3.80 7.79
C LEU A 293 3.60 -5.24 7.78
N ASP A 294 4.43 -5.58 8.75
CA ASP A 294 5.06 -6.91 8.87
C ASP A 294 4.05 -7.98 9.33
N VAL A 295 3.20 -8.49 8.45
CA VAL A 295 2.15 -9.48 8.79
C VAL A 295 2.75 -10.87 9.07
N THR A 296 3.90 -11.17 8.47
CA THR A 296 4.60 -12.46 8.60
C THR A 296 5.51 -12.57 9.83
N GLY A 297 5.81 -11.45 10.50
CA GLY A 297 6.65 -11.43 11.70
C GLY A 297 8.16 -11.54 11.41
N ASP A 298 8.59 -11.36 10.17
CA ASP A 298 10.00 -11.51 9.78
C ASP A 298 10.80 -10.19 9.88
N GLY A 299 10.15 -9.11 10.32
CA GLY A 299 10.73 -7.79 10.47
C GLY A 299 10.79 -6.96 9.17
N VAL A 300 10.25 -7.48 8.07
CA VAL A 300 10.11 -6.80 6.77
C VAL A 300 8.64 -6.44 6.56
N ALA A 301 8.37 -5.28 5.96
CA ALA A 301 6.99 -4.89 5.71
C ALA A 301 6.38 -5.75 4.59
N ASP A 302 5.23 -6.37 4.86
CA ASP A 302 4.42 -7.05 3.84
C ASP A 302 3.42 -6.08 3.22
N ILE A 303 2.89 -6.46 2.06
CA ILE A 303 1.89 -5.70 1.32
C ILE A 303 0.53 -6.37 1.53
N VAL A 304 -0.38 -5.68 2.22
CA VAL A 304 -1.78 -6.09 2.31
C VAL A 304 -2.61 -5.28 1.32
N VAL A 305 -3.20 -5.95 0.34
CA VAL A 305 -3.87 -5.28 -0.78
C VAL A 305 -5.16 -6.04 -1.16
N PRO A 306 -6.26 -5.33 -1.50
CA PRO A 306 -7.44 -6.00 -2.04
C PRO A 306 -7.15 -6.77 -3.33
N THR A 307 -7.75 -7.94 -3.48
CA THR A 307 -7.85 -8.65 -4.77
C THR A 307 -8.69 -7.83 -5.76
N SER A 308 -8.48 -7.98 -7.07
CA SER A 308 -9.19 -7.15 -8.08
C SER A 308 -10.72 -7.26 -8.03
N ASP A 309 -11.27 -8.35 -7.50
CA ASP A 309 -12.71 -8.54 -7.28
C ASP A 309 -13.22 -7.91 -5.97
N TRP A 310 -12.32 -7.32 -5.17
CA TRP A 310 -12.54 -6.71 -3.86
C TRP A 310 -13.04 -7.67 -2.77
N LYS A 311 -12.96 -8.99 -2.97
CA LYS A 311 -13.55 -9.98 -2.05
C LYS A 311 -12.61 -10.44 -0.95
N CYS A 312 -11.30 -10.30 -1.13
CA CYS A 312 -10.28 -10.71 -0.16
C CYS A 312 -9.21 -9.64 -0.03
N LEU A 313 -8.52 -9.63 1.11
CA LEU A 313 -7.22 -9.00 1.26
C LEU A 313 -6.15 -10.05 1.00
N ALA A 314 -5.28 -9.82 0.03
CA ALA A 314 -4.09 -10.63 -0.17
C ALA A 314 -2.95 -10.09 0.69
N VAL A 315 -2.15 -11.00 1.25
CA VAL A 315 -0.86 -10.69 1.86
C VAL A 315 0.21 -11.07 0.85
N VAL A 316 0.96 -10.08 0.37
CA VAL A 316 2.01 -10.25 -0.64
C VAL A 316 3.34 -9.87 -0.03
N THR A 317 4.32 -10.76 -0.19
CA THR A 317 5.70 -10.57 0.29
C THR A 317 6.63 -10.36 -0.90
N ALA A 318 7.69 -9.58 -0.71
CA ALA A 318 8.74 -9.44 -1.72
C ALA A 318 9.98 -10.23 -1.29
N GLN A 319 10.23 -11.37 -1.94
CA GLN A 319 11.36 -12.25 -1.61
C GLN A 319 12.20 -12.50 -2.85
N ARG A 320 13.53 -12.35 -2.71
CA ARG A 320 14.51 -12.65 -3.78
C ARG A 320 14.20 -11.95 -5.12
N GLY A 321 13.72 -10.71 -5.07
CA GLY A 321 13.40 -9.91 -6.26
C GLY A 321 12.09 -10.29 -6.96
N ALA A 322 11.20 -11.03 -6.30
CA ALA A 322 9.87 -11.36 -6.81
C ALA A 322 8.79 -11.11 -5.76
N LEU A 323 7.58 -10.76 -6.21
CA LEU A 323 6.39 -10.71 -5.37
C LEU A 323 5.72 -12.08 -5.32
N ARG A 324 5.28 -12.49 -4.13
CA ARG A 324 4.52 -13.73 -3.92
C ARG A 324 3.40 -13.51 -2.93
N GLU A 325 2.20 -13.97 -3.30
CA GLU A 325 1.08 -14.05 -2.36
C GLU A 325 1.37 -15.14 -1.33
N ALA A 326 1.45 -14.74 -0.06
CA ALA A 326 1.69 -15.62 1.08
C ALA A 326 0.39 -16.17 1.69
N GLY A 327 -0.72 -15.45 1.51
CA GLY A 327 -2.03 -15.85 2.00
C GLY A 327 -3.12 -14.81 1.72
N ARG A 328 -4.33 -15.10 2.18
CA ARG A 328 -5.47 -14.18 2.10
C ARG A 328 -6.20 -14.07 3.43
N LEU A 329 -6.75 -12.89 3.68
CA LEU A 329 -7.51 -12.49 4.86
C LEU A 329 -8.84 -11.86 4.41
N SER A 330 -9.81 -11.71 5.32
CA SER A 330 -11.08 -10.99 5.07
C SER A 330 -11.87 -11.47 3.83
N CYS A 331 -11.79 -12.76 3.50
CA CYS A 331 -12.47 -13.30 2.32
C CYS A 331 -13.98 -13.43 2.54
N ALA A 332 -14.78 -12.65 1.82
CA ALA A 332 -16.25 -12.79 1.84
C ALA A 332 -16.89 -12.15 0.59
N GLU A 333 -18.18 -12.45 0.38
CA GLU A 333 -18.94 -11.98 -0.80
C GLU A 333 -19.17 -10.47 -0.86
N SER A 334 -19.36 -9.84 0.30
CA SER A 334 -19.41 -8.38 0.39
C SER A 334 -18.06 -7.80 -0.12
N PRO A 335 -18.01 -6.67 -0.81
CA PRO A 335 -16.73 -6.11 -1.22
C PRO A 335 -16.06 -5.33 -0.07
N ILE A 336 -14.74 -5.36 -0.03
CA ILE A 336 -13.90 -4.46 0.77
C ILE A 336 -14.11 -3.02 0.26
N VAL A 337 -14.25 -2.11 1.21
CA VAL A 337 -14.42 -0.68 0.99
C VAL A 337 -13.09 0.05 1.22
N ASP A 338 -12.41 -0.26 2.32
CA ASP A 338 -11.15 0.38 2.70
C ASP A 338 -10.32 -0.55 3.60
N VAL A 339 -9.02 -0.33 3.63
CA VAL A 339 -8.05 -1.02 4.50
C VAL A 339 -6.94 -0.03 4.86
N LEU A 340 -6.43 -0.14 6.09
CA LEU A 340 -5.29 0.66 6.54
C LEU A 340 -4.53 -0.05 7.67
N ALA A 341 -3.28 0.35 7.84
CA ALA A 341 -2.50 0.10 9.04
C ALA A 341 -2.68 1.29 10.00
N ALA A 342 -3.06 1.03 11.25
CA ALA A 342 -3.10 2.03 12.32
C ALA A 342 -3.07 1.38 13.69
N GLY A 343 -2.40 2.01 14.66
CA GLY A 343 -2.46 1.59 16.06
C GLY A 343 -3.86 1.76 16.67
N LEU A 344 -4.44 0.66 17.15
CA LEU A 344 -5.74 0.63 17.84
C LEU A 344 -5.62 0.42 19.36
N ASN A 345 -4.50 -0.14 19.81
CA ASN A 345 -4.30 -0.58 21.20
C ASN A 345 -3.19 0.18 21.97
N GLY A 346 -2.45 1.06 21.29
CA GLY A 346 -1.41 1.89 21.90
C GLY A 346 -0.07 1.20 22.15
N ASP A 347 0.17 0.02 21.55
CA ASP A 347 1.39 -0.78 21.74
C ASP A 347 2.58 -0.37 20.85
N SER A 348 2.50 0.81 20.21
CA SER A 348 3.44 1.36 19.22
C SER A 348 3.56 0.61 17.89
N ARG A 349 2.79 -0.48 17.70
CA ARG A 349 2.68 -1.16 16.41
C ARG A 349 1.37 -0.77 15.75
N ASP A 350 1.37 -0.80 14.41
CA ASP A 350 0.14 -0.62 13.65
C ASP A 350 -0.59 -1.96 13.52
N ASP A 351 -1.90 -1.91 13.73
CA ASP A 351 -2.82 -3.01 13.52
C ASP A 351 -3.38 -2.95 12.10
N LEU A 352 -3.81 -4.10 11.56
CA LEU A 352 -4.51 -4.13 10.27
C LEU A 352 -6.00 -3.94 10.51
N VAL A 353 -6.62 -3.00 9.79
CA VAL A 353 -8.07 -2.77 9.87
C VAL A 353 -8.67 -2.75 8.48
N SER A 354 -9.76 -3.49 8.31
CA SER A 354 -10.54 -3.54 7.08
C SER A 354 -12.01 -3.24 7.34
N VAL A 355 -12.67 -2.63 6.35
CA VAL A 355 -14.11 -2.40 6.38
C VAL A 355 -14.76 -2.81 5.07
N ARG A 356 -15.94 -3.41 5.16
CA ARG A 356 -16.67 -4.03 4.06
C ARG A 356 -18.00 -3.33 3.82
N ALA A 357 -18.53 -3.42 2.61
CA ALA A 357 -19.71 -2.64 2.19
C ALA A 357 -21.00 -2.98 2.96
N ASP A 358 -21.04 -4.15 3.62
CA ASP A 358 -22.15 -4.62 4.44
C ASP A 358 -22.06 -4.18 5.92
N GLY A 359 -21.10 -3.32 6.25
CA GLY A 359 -20.89 -2.76 7.59
C GLY A 359 -19.96 -3.57 8.47
N THR A 360 -19.37 -4.65 7.96
CA THR A 360 -18.42 -5.48 8.71
C THR A 360 -17.08 -4.75 8.83
N ILE A 361 -16.59 -4.61 10.06
CA ILE A 361 -15.25 -4.11 10.40
C ILE A 361 -14.47 -5.29 10.97
N GLU A 362 -13.29 -5.56 10.42
CA GLU A 362 -12.38 -6.58 10.92
C GLU A 362 -11.04 -5.93 11.26
N ALA A 363 -10.53 -6.23 12.45
CA ALA A 363 -9.25 -5.72 12.92
C ALA A 363 -8.39 -6.87 13.43
N TRP A 364 -7.15 -6.93 12.97
CA TRP A 364 -6.15 -7.86 13.46
C TRP A 364 -5.15 -7.09 14.32
N LEU A 365 -5.25 -7.31 15.63
CA LEU A 365 -4.36 -6.66 16.59
C LEU A 365 -3.03 -7.38 16.62
N ARG A 366 -1.93 -6.62 16.57
CA ARG A 366 -0.59 -7.19 16.56
C ARG A 366 0.04 -7.26 17.93
#